data_AF-A0A519LFL3-F1
#
_entry.id   AF-A0A519LFL3-F1
#
_cell.length_a   1.000
_cell.length_b   1.000
_cell.length_c   1.000
_cell.angle_alpha   90.00
_cell.angle_beta   90.00
_cell.angle_gamma   90.00
#
_symmetry.space_group_name_H-M   'P 1'
#
loop_
_entity.id
_entity.type
_entity.pdbx_description
1 polymer ?
#
loop_
_entity_poly.entity_id
_entity_poly.type
_entity_poly.pdbx_seq_one_letter_code
_entity_poly.pdbx_strand_id
1 'polypeptide(L)'
;MLGLALVAGAALLAAPAAHAGRSCEAAKPVPAKVIERGMQLAQQTSAALDAEHAKSGAQVVVLARAGQDLSKYGLRYSHLGWAYKTPEGPWRVAHKLNECGTAVGYLYRQGLGEFFLDDLWRYEAAYAVPTPEVQQRLLAVLQDTARTKTLQHPPYSMVSYAWGRKYQQSNQWALETLAVAMEPATVRSREQAQAWLQFKG
;
A
#
# COMPACT_ATOMS: atom_id res chain seq x y z
N MET A 1 49.52 -0.93 -49.31
CA MET A 1 48.11 -0.75 -48.91
C MET A 1 47.56 -2.11 -48.50
N LEU A 2 47.16 -2.27 -47.24
CA LEU A 2 45.95 -3.01 -46.82
C LEU A 2 45.85 -2.86 -45.29
N GLY A 3 44.94 -1.99 -44.84
CA GLY A 3 44.62 -1.82 -43.44
C GLY A 3 43.66 -2.92 -42.99
N LEU A 4 44.01 -3.64 -41.93
CA LEU A 4 43.14 -4.63 -41.30
C LEU A 4 42.28 -3.92 -40.25
N ALA A 5 41.03 -3.62 -40.60
CA ALA A 5 40.07 -3.02 -39.68
C ALA A 5 39.47 -4.10 -38.76
N LEU A 6 39.69 -3.97 -37.45
CA LEU A 6 39.00 -4.72 -36.41
C LEU A 6 37.50 -4.35 -36.42
N VAL A 7 36.63 -5.33 -36.61
CA VAL A 7 35.19 -5.18 -36.32
C VAL A 7 34.91 -5.87 -34.99
N ALA A 8 34.87 -5.09 -33.92
CA ALA A 8 34.37 -5.55 -32.61
C ALA A 8 32.84 -5.50 -32.64
N GLY A 9 32.20 -6.67 -32.75
CA GLY A 9 30.75 -6.80 -32.66
C GLY A 9 30.27 -6.59 -31.23
N ALA A 10 29.66 -5.43 -30.94
CA ALA A 10 28.96 -5.19 -29.69
C ALA A 10 27.60 -5.91 -29.72
N ALA A 11 27.52 -7.07 -29.07
CA ALA A 11 26.25 -7.74 -28.80
C ALA A 11 25.48 -6.92 -27.74
N LEU A 12 24.54 -6.09 -28.18
CA LEU A 12 23.54 -5.46 -27.33
C LEU A 12 22.58 -6.54 -26.82
N LEU A 13 22.92 -7.13 -25.68
CA LEU A 13 21.98 -7.92 -24.88
C LEU A 13 20.88 -6.97 -24.40
N ALA A 14 19.74 -6.98 -25.10
CA ALA A 14 18.53 -6.33 -24.64
C ALA A 14 18.07 -7.04 -23.37
N ALA A 15 18.43 -6.50 -22.20
CA ALA A 15 17.88 -6.96 -20.93
C ALA A 15 16.35 -6.78 -20.97
N PRO A 16 15.56 -7.81 -20.62
CA PRO A 16 14.12 -7.66 -20.55
C PRO A 16 13.79 -6.56 -19.55
N ALA A 17 12.85 -5.69 -19.89
CA ALA A 17 12.38 -4.65 -18.98
C ALA A 17 11.85 -5.32 -17.70
N ALA A 18 12.56 -5.15 -16.59
CA ALA A 18 12.09 -5.59 -15.28
C ALA A 18 10.90 -4.72 -14.89
N HIS A 19 9.70 -5.30 -14.89
CA HIS A 19 8.48 -4.60 -14.50
C HIS A 19 8.40 -4.60 -12.97
N ALA A 20 8.43 -3.42 -12.35
CA ALA A 20 8.39 -3.28 -10.90
C ALA A 20 6.97 -3.38 -10.30
N GLY A 21 5.92 -3.36 -11.14
CA GLY A 21 4.50 -3.48 -10.75
C GLY A 21 3.89 -4.86 -11.01
N ARG A 22 2.59 -5.03 -10.72
CA ARG A 22 1.85 -6.26 -11.06
C ARG A 22 1.74 -6.42 -12.58
N SER A 23 1.90 -7.65 -13.06
CA SER A 23 1.54 -8.03 -14.44
C SER A 23 0.04 -7.87 -14.63
N CYS A 24 -0.34 -7.16 -15.69
CA CYS A 24 -1.74 -7.07 -16.11
C CYS A 24 -1.95 -7.91 -17.33
N GLU A 25 -2.37 -9.15 -17.08
CA GLU A 25 -3.01 -9.94 -18.11
C GLU A 25 -4.32 -9.22 -18.47
N ALA A 26 -4.56 -9.01 -19.77
CA ALA A 26 -5.81 -8.43 -20.26
C ALA A 26 -6.99 -9.12 -19.57
N ALA A 27 -7.76 -8.34 -18.80
CA ALA A 27 -8.65 -8.85 -17.79
C ALA A 27 -9.66 -9.85 -18.38
N LYS A 28 -9.45 -11.14 -18.12
CA LYS A 28 -10.56 -12.10 -18.13
C LYS A 28 -11.59 -11.59 -17.10
N PRO A 29 -12.91 -11.72 -17.36
CA PRO A 29 -13.92 -11.38 -16.37
C PRO A 29 -13.57 -12.03 -15.04
N VAL A 30 -13.48 -11.24 -13.97
CA VAL A 30 -13.23 -11.76 -12.62
C VAL A 30 -14.34 -12.76 -12.31
N PRO A 31 -14.02 -14.03 -11.99
CA PRO A 31 -15.05 -15.04 -11.73
C PRO A 31 -15.98 -14.59 -10.59
N ALA A 32 -17.29 -14.83 -10.72
CA ALA A 32 -18.27 -14.42 -9.70
C ALA A 32 -17.90 -14.89 -8.28
N LYS A 33 -17.32 -16.09 -8.17
CA LYS A 33 -16.82 -16.66 -6.91
C LYS A 33 -15.69 -15.86 -6.27
N VAL A 34 -14.85 -15.20 -7.08
CA VAL A 34 -13.77 -14.33 -6.59
C VAL A 34 -14.36 -13.06 -6.00
N ILE A 35 -15.37 -12.49 -6.67
CA ILE A 35 -16.11 -11.31 -6.20
C ILE A 35 -16.85 -11.65 -4.90
N GLU A 36 -17.59 -12.76 -4.86
CA GLU A 36 -18.33 -13.22 -3.68
C GLU A 36 -17.44 -13.35 -2.44
N ARG A 37 -16.31 -14.05 -2.57
CA ARG A 37 -15.37 -14.22 -1.46
C ARG A 37 -14.72 -12.90 -1.02
N GLY A 38 -14.41 -12.01 -1.97
CA GLY A 38 -13.88 -10.68 -1.67
C GLY A 38 -14.87 -9.84 -0.89
N MET A 39 -16.14 -9.85 -1.31
CA MET A 39 -17.23 -9.16 -0.63
C MET A 39 -17.55 -9.78 0.73
N GLN A 40 -17.48 -11.11 0.86
CA GLN A 40 -17.63 -11.79 2.14
C GLN A 40 -16.54 -11.36 3.13
N LEU A 41 -15.28 -11.28 2.69
CA LEU A 41 -14.18 -10.78 3.52
C LEU A 41 -14.37 -9.30 3.89
N ALA A 42 -14.85 -8.48 2.95
CA ALA A 42 -15.17 -7.07 3.21
C ALA A 42 -16.25 -6.91 4.28
N GLN A 43 -17.32 -7.71 4.20
CA GLN A 43 -18.41 -7.70 5.18
C GLN A 43 -17.92 -8.16 6.56
N GLN A 44 -17.17 -9.27 6.63
CA GLN A 44 -16.61 -9.77 7.89
C GLN A 44 -15.66 -8.76 8.53
N THR A 45 -14.82 -8.11 7.71
CA THR A 45 -13.92 -7.05 8.18
C THR A 45 -14.72 -5.86 8.68
N SER A 46 -15.75 -5.40 7.96
CA SER A 46 -16.60 -4.29 8.41
C SER A 46 -17.22 -4.59 9.77
N ALA A 47 -17.80 -5.79 9.94
CA ALA A 47 -18.40 -6.19 11.20
C ALA A 47 -17.38 -6.24 12.35
N ALA A 48 -16.16 -6.74 12.09
CA ALA A 48 -15.09 -6.77 13.09
C ALA A 48 -14.63 -5.35 13.49
N LEU A 49 -14.51 -4.44 12.52
CA LEU A 49 -14.14 -3.05 12.79
C LEU A 49 -15.24 -2.26 13.48
N ASP A 50 -16.51 -2.49 13.14
CA ASP A 50 -17.65 -1.89 13.83
C ASP A 50 -17.77 -2.39 15.28
N ALA A 51 -17.51 -3.68 15.53
CA ALA A 51 -17.45 -4.22 16.88
C ALA A 51 -16.29 -3.62 17.69
N GLU A 52 -15.11 -3.46 17.08
CA GLU A 52 -13.98 -2.80 17.75
C GLU A 52 -14.26 -1.33 18.04
N HIS A 53 -14.86 -0.59 17.10
CA HIS A 53 -15.31 0.78 17.33
C HIS A 53 -16.31 0.88 18.49
N ALA A 54 -17.31 0.01 18.55
CA ALA A 54 -18.28 0.00 19.63
C ALA A 54 -17.64 -0.32 20.99
N LYS A 55 -16.59 -1.17 21.01
CA LYS A 55 -15.90 -1.61 22.22
C LYS A 55 -14.92 -0.56 22.77
N SER A 56 -14.10 0.03 21.91
CA SER A 56 -12.95 0.87 22.32
C SER A 56 -13.04 2.32 21.84
N GLY A 57 -14.03 2.64 21.01
CA GLY A 57 -14.11 3.93 20.32
C GLY A 57 -13.11 4.05 19.16
N ALA A 58 -12.45 2.97 18.73
CA ALA A 58 -11.45 3.02 17.66
C ALA A 58 -12.01 3.63 16.36
N GLN A 59 -11.36 4.65 15.83
CA GLN A 59 -11.76 5.32 14.58
C GLN A 59 -10.73 5.16 13.47
N VAL A 60 -9.53 4.71 13.80
CA VAL A 60 -8.46 4.44 12.83
C VAL A 60 -7.79 3.12 13.18
N VAL A 61 -7.61 2.27 12.19
CA VAL A 61 -6.83 1.03 12.31
C VAL A 61 -5.85 0.91 11.15
N VAL A 62 -4.72 0.26 11.38
CA VAL A 62 -3.94 -0.28 10.26
C VAL A 62 -4.65 -1.53 9.76
N LEU A 63 -4.86 -1.64 8.46
CA LEU A 63 -5.51 -2.78 7.81
C LEU A 63 -4.57 -3.42 6.82
N ALA A 64 -4.44 -4.75 6.89
CA ALA A 64 -3.58 -5.54 6.03
C ALA A 64 -4.37 -6.66 5.35
N ARG A 65 -3.95 -7.05 4.14
CA ARG A 65 -4.54 -8.17 3.36
C ARG A 65 -3.47 -9.05 2.73
N ALA A 66 -3.79 -10.31 2.52
CA ALA A 66 -2.94 -11.29 1.85
C ALA A 66 -3.19 -11.32 0.34
N GLY A 67 -2.73 -10.29 -0.37
CA GLY A 67 -2.95 -10.12 -1.81
C GLY A 67 -1.98 -10.90 -2.71
N GLN A 68 -0.76 -11.17 -2.25
CA GLN A 68 0.30 -11.86 -3.00
C GLN A 68 0.93 -12.95 -2.13
N ASP A 69 1.45 -14.00 -2.75
CA ASP A 69 2.20 -15.02 -2.02
C ASP A 69 3.61 -14.53 -1.66
N LEU A 70 3.80 -14.21 -0.39
CA LEU A 70 5.09 -13.82 0.18
C LEU A 70 5.65 -14.90 1.12
N SER A 71 5.14 -16.14 1.05
CA SER A 71 5.56 -17.26 1.91
C SER A 71 7.06 -17.53 1.85
N LYS A 72 7.69 -17.36 0.67
CA LYS A 72 9.16 -17.46 0.51
C LYS A 72 9.97 -16.47 1.35
N TYR A 73 9.33 -15.39 1.82
CA TYR A 73 9.93 -14.36 2.68
C TYR A 73 9.46 -14.45 4.14
N GLY A 74 8.68 -15.48 4.49
CA GLY A 74 8.07 -15.60 5.83
C GLY A 74 6.99 -14.56 6.13
N LEU A 75 6.46 -13.88 5.12
CA LEU A 75 5.44 -12.83 5.28
C LEU A 75 4.06 -13.34 4.87
N ARG A 76 3.04 -12.96 5.65
CA ARG A 76 1.64 -13.36 5.44
C ARG A 76 0.83 -12.31 4.69
N TYR A 77 1.04 -11.04 4.99
CA TYR A 77 0.31 -9.93 4.40
C TYR A 77 1.19 -9.17 3.42
N SER A 78 0.63 -8.83 2.27
CA SER A 78 1.38 -8.23 1.16
C SER A 78 1.04 -6.77 0.91
N HIS A 79 0.00 -6.26 1.56
CA HIS A 79 -0.54 -4.94 1.31
C HIS A 79 -1.13 -4.35 2.59
N LEU A 80 -0.91 -3.05 2.79
CA LEU A 80 -1.25 -2.33 4.01
C LEU A 80 -1.89 -0.97 3.68
N GLY A 81 -2.88 -0.58 4.47
CA GLY A 81 -3.54 0.71 4.38
C GLY A 81 -4.05 1.18 5.74
N TRP A 82 -4.56 2.41 5.79
CA TRP A 82 -5.23 2.96 6.98
C TRP A 82 -6.73 2.92 6.77
N ALA A 83 -7.44 2.10 7.55
CA ALA A 83 -8.89 2.13 7.58
C ALA A 83 -9.35 3.13 8.65
N TYR A 84 -10.30 3.97 8.31
CA TYR A 84 -10.81 5.00 9.21
C TYR A 84 -12.32 5.21 9.05
N LYS A 85 -12.94 5.63 10.15
CA LYS A 85 -14.38 5.87 10.27
C LYS A 85 -14.63 7.35 10.54
N THR A 86 -15.55 7.95 9.78
CA THR A 86 -16.13 9.27 10.11
C THR A 86 -17.47 9.07 10.81
N PRO A 87 -17.98 10.05 11.58
CA PRO A 87 -19.22 9.86 12.35
C PRO A 87 -20.43 9.44 11.49
N GLU A 88 -20.44 9.80 10.21
CA GLU A 88 -21.58 9.66 9.31
C GLU A 88 -21.45 8.48 8.33
N GLY A 89 -20.33 7.73 8.33
CA GLY A 89 -19.95 6.90 7.19
C GLY A 89 -19.47 5.47 7.48
N PRO A 90 -19.50 4.59 6.46
CA PRO A 90 -18.82 3.30 6.52
C PRO A 90 -17.30 3.50 6.61
N TRP A 91 -16.58 2.45 6.99
CA TRP A 91 -15.13 2.44 6.98
C TRP A 91 -14.59 2.73 5.58
N ARG A 92 -13.67 3.69 5.50
CA ARG A 92 -12.88 3.98 4.30
C ARG A 92 -11.46 3.53 4.49
N VAL A 93 -10.81 3.10 3.42
CA VAL A 93 -9.41 2.68 3.43
C VAL A 93 -8.60 3.64 2.54
N ALA A 94 -7.65 4.34 3.16
CA ALA A 94 -6.62 5.07 2.45
C ALA A 94 -5.41 4.16 2.25
N HIS A 95 -4.99 3.97 1.01
CA HIS A 95 -3.88 3.07 0.66
C HIS A 95 -3.23 3.44 -0.66
N LYS A 96 -1.98 3.00 -0.85
CA LYS A 96 -1.24 3.19 -2.09
C LYS A 96 -1.28 1.91 -2.91
N LEU A 97 -1.71 2.01 -4.17
CA LEU A 97 -1.70 0.91 -5.13
C LEU A 97 -0.87 1.31 -6.35
N ASN A 98 -0.24 0.34 -7.00
CA ASN A 98 0.27 0.55 -8.35
C ASN A 98 -0.87 0.55 -9.36
N GLU A 99 -0.70 1.34 -10.41
CA GLU A 99 -1.44 1.11 -11.62
C GLU A 99 -1.03 -0.23 -12.21
N CYS A 100 -2.07 -0.94 -12.64
CA CYS A 100 -1.99 -2.19 -13.35
C CYS A 100 -0.99 -2.12 -14.53
N GLY A 101 0.03 -2.98 -14.54
CA GLY A 101 1.00 -3.09 -15.63
C GLY A 101 2.08 -2.01 -15.65
N THR A 102 2.09 -1.07 -14.69
CA THR A 102 3.06 0.03 -14.64
C THR A 102 3.90 -0.01 -13.35
N ALA A 103 5.01 0.72 -13.34
CA ALA A 103 5.81 0.98 -12.15
C ALA A 103 5.39 2.28 -11.44
N VAL A 104 4.13 2.72 -11.61
CA VAL A 104 3.59 3.96 -11.08
C VAL A 104 2.49 3.62 -10.08
N GLY A 105 2.41 4.34 -8.96
CA GLY A 105 1.39 4.13 -7.95
C GLY A 105 0.85 5.40 -7.31
N TYR A 106 -0.44 5.36 -7.01
CA TYR A 106 -1.23 6.48 -6.52
C TYR A 106 -1.95 6.14 -5.23
N LEU A 107 -2.45 7.16 -4.55
CA LEU A 107 -3.24 7.02 -3.34
C LEU A 107 -4.71 6.94 -3.67
N TYR A 108 -5.36 5.93 -3.10
CA TYR A 108 -6.78 5.67 -3.24
C TYR A 108 -7.45 5.79 -1.88
N ARG A 109 -8.68 6.28 -1.90
CA ARG A 109 -9.60 6.25 -0.76
C ARG A 109 -10.83 5.47 -1.19
N GLN A 110 -10.96 4.27 -0.67
CA GLN A 110 -11.88 3.25 -1.15
C GLN A 110 -12.70 2.67 0.00
N GLY A 111 -13.83 2.03 -0.30
CA GLY A 111 -14.52 1.18 0.66
C GLY A 111 -13.77 -0.13 0.90
N LEU A 112 -14.24 -0.91 1.88
CA LEU A 112 -13.71 -2.25 2.14
C LEU A 112 -13.93 -3.21 0.96
N GLY A 113 -15.03 -3.04 0.21
CA GLY A 113 -15.29 -3.85 -0.99
C GLY A 113 -14.17 -3.70 -2.00
N GLU A 114 -13.88 -2.47 -2.41
CA GLU A 114 -12.80 -2.18 -3.37
C GLU A 114 -11.42 -2.56 -2.81
N PHE A 115 -11.22 -2.43 -1.49
CA PHE A 115 -9.99 -2.89 -0.84
C PHE A 115 -9.81 -4.42 -0.88
N PHE A 116 -10.85 -5.23 -1.01
CA PHE A 116 -10.70 -6.70 -1.08
C PHE A 116 -10.94 -7.29 -2.48
N LEU A 117 -11.48 -6.51 -3.42
CA LEU A 117 -11.69 -6.91 -4.83
C LEU A 117 -10.45 -6.68 -5.72
N ASP A 118 -9.28 -7.12 -5.27
CA ASP A 118 -7.99 -6.92 -5.97
C ASP A 118 -7.22 -8.24 -6.18
N ASP A 119 -7.97 -9.31 -6.47
CA ASP A 119 -7.45 -10.66 -6.76
C ASP A 119 -6.47 -11.17 -5.69
N LEU A 120 -7.04 -11.56 -4.54
CA LEU A 120 -6.27 -11.94 -3.36
C LEU A 120 -5.71 -13.37 -3.46
N TRP A 121 -4.43 -13.53 -3.10
CA TRP A 121 -3.82 -14.84 -2.87
C TRP A 121 -4.56 -15.64 -1.78
N ARG A 122 -4.90 -14.98 -0.66
CA ARG A 122 -5.71 -15.55 0.41
C ARG A 122 -6.77 -14.55 0.85
N TYR A 123 -7.98 -15.03 1.10
CA TYR A 123 -9.07 -14.24 1.66
C TYR A 123 -8.89 -14.05 3.17
N GLU A 124 -7.81 -13.38 3.53
CA GLU A 124 -7.40 -13.12 4.90
C GLU A 124 -7.08 -11.64 5.06
N ALA A 125 -7.56 -11.07 6.16
CA ALA A 125 -7.28 -9.71 6.60
C ALA A 125 -6.77 -9.73 8.04
N ALA A 126 -6.01 -8.70 8.40
CA ALA A 126 -5.68 -8.40 9.79
C ALA A 126 -5.76 -6.90 10.02
N TYR A 127 -6.08 -6.50 11.24
CA TYR A 127 -5.98 -5.12 11.66
C TYR A 127 -5.28 -5.01 13.01
N ALA A 128 -4.70 -3.85 13.27
CA ALA A 128 -4.25 -3.47 14.59
C ALA A 128 -4.76 -2.06 14.92
N VAL A 129 -5.11 -1.85 16.19
CA VAL A 129 -5.64 -0.60 16.71
C VAL A 129 -4.48 0.21 17.30
N PRO A 130 -4.11 1.36 16.73
CA PRO A 130 -3.11 2.25 17.32
C PRO A 130 -3.60 2.86 18.64
N THR A 131 -2.69 3.46 19.41
CA THR A 131 -3.07 4.20 20.62
C THR A 131 -4.04 5.34 20.29
N PRO A 132 -4.87 5.80 21.26
CA PRO A 132 -5.81 6.89 21.04
C PRO A 132 -5.15 8.16 20.47
N GLU A 133 -3.94 8.50 20.93
CA GLU A 133 -3.16 9.62 20.40
C GLU A 133 -2.85 9.45 18.91
N VAL A 134 -2.32 8.29 18.52
CA VAL A 134 -1.99 8.00 17.11
C VAL A 134 -3.25 8.04 16.24
N GLN A 135 -4.37 7.50 16.74
CA GLN A 135 -5.64 7.54 16.01
C GLN A 135 -6.12 8.98 15.78
N GLN A 136 -6.09 9.83 16.80
CA GLN A 136 -6.51 11.23 16.66
C GLN A 136 -5.64 11.98 15.64
N ARG A 137 -4.32 11.79 15.69
CA ARG A 137 -3.36 12.41 14.78
C ARG A 137 -3.55 11.94 13.34
N LEU A 138 -3.70 10.63 13.13
CA LEU A 138 -3.93 10.03 11.82
C LEU A 138 -5.28 10.44 11.24
N LEU A 139 -6.35 10.47 12.04
CA LEU A 139 -7.69 10.80 11.56
C LEU A 139 -7.71 12.18 10.87
N ALA A 140 -7.03 13.17 11.48
CA ALA A 140 -6.90 14.51 10.90
C ALA A 140 -6.12 14.55 9.58
N VAL A 141 -5.20 13.60 9.34
CA VAL A 141 -4.50 13.45 8.05
C VAL A 141 -5.38 12.74 7.03
N LEU A 142 -6.04 11.64 7.42
CA LEU A 142 -6.82 10.77 6.55
C LEU A 142 -8.12 11.40 6.04
N GLN A 143 -8.68 12.34 6.80
CA GLN A 143 -9.83 13.15 6.36
C GLN A 143 -9.43 14.24 5.36
N ASP A 144 -8.17 14.67 5.36
CA ASP A 144 -7.64 15.71 4.48
C ASP A 144 -6.89 15.08 3.28
N THR A 145 -7.47 15.24 2.09
CA THR A 145 -6.92 14.67 0.86
C THR A 145 -5.55 15.26 0.51
N ALA A 146 -5.29 16.54 0.82
CA ALA A 146 -4.01 17.17 0.55
C ALA A 146 -2.93 16.63 1.50
N ARG A 147 -3.25 16.50 2.79
CA ARG A 147 -2.32 15.94 3.79
C ARG A 147 -2.02 14.47 3.55
N THR A 148 -3.02 13.69 3.13
CA THR A 148 -2.82 12.28 2.75
C THR A 148 -1.80 12.13 1.61
N LYS A 149 -1.73 13.12 0.71
CA LYS A 149 -0.82 13.14 -0.46
C LYS A 149 0.55 13.77 -0.20
N THR A 150 0.82 14.31 0.99
CA THR A 150 2.05 15.07 1.28
C THR A 150 3.33 14.35 0.86
N LEU A 151 3.41 13.04 1.10
CA LEU A 151 4.60 12.23 0.79
C LEU A 151 4.38 11.27 -0.40
N GLN A 152 3.38 11.51 -1.25
CA GLN A 152 3.14 10.63 -2.39
C GLN A 152 4.32 10.65 -3.36
N HIS A 153 4.91 9.47 -3.61
CA HIS A 153 5.97 9.28 -4.60
C HIS A 153 5.51 8.30 -5.69
N PRO A 154 5.40 8.71 -6.97
CA PRO A 154 4.81 7.87 -8.01
C PRO A 154 5.54 6.55 -8.30
N PRO A 155 6.89 6.48 -8.38
CA PRO A 155 7.58 5.22 -8.60
C PRO A 155 7.21 4.16 -7.56
N TYR A 156 6.69 3.02 -8.01
CA TYR A 156 6.20 1.93 -7.18
C TYR A 156 6.94 0.63 -7.46
N SER A 157 7.21 -0.15 -6.40
CA SER A 157 7.66 -1.54 -6.52
C SER A 157 7.16 -2.36 -5.35
N MET A 158 6.45 -3.48 -5.62
CA MET A 158 5.92 -4.35 -4.56
C MET A 158 7.00 -4.94 -3.65
N VAL A 159 8.23 -5.05 -4.16
CA VAL A 159 9.37 -5.67 -3.47
C VAL A 159 10.46 -4.65 -3.13
N SER A 160 10.11 -3.35 -3.03
CA SER A 160 11.08 -2.35 -2.61
C SER A 160 11.55 -2.58 -1.18
N TYR A 161 12.86 -2.40 -0.97
CA TYR A 161 13.46 -2.39 0.36
C TYR A 161 12.78 -1.32 1.24
N ALA A 162 12.54 -1.63 2.51
CA ALA A 162 11.78 -0.79 3.44
C ALA A 162 12.32 0.65 3.54
N TRP A 163 13.64 0.81 3.52
CA TRP A 163 14.33 2.12 3.58
C TRP A 163 14.80 2.63 2.21
N GLY A 164 14.36 1.97 1.13
CA GLY A 164 14.66 2.40 -0.23
C GLY A 164 13.87 3.65 -0.60
N ARG A 165 14.52 4.63 -1.23
CA ARG A 165 13.88 5.90 -1.64
C ARG A 165 13.48 5.94 -3.11
N LYS A 166 14.00 5.02 -3.93
CA LYS A 166 13.70 4.94 -5.37
C LYS A 166 12.22 4.69 -5.63
N TYR A 167 11.61 3.78 -4.86
CA TYR A 167 10.21 3.41 -4.97
C TYR A 167 9.48 3.71 -3.64
N GLN A 168 8.14 3.75 -3.69
CA GLN A 168 7.27 3.78 -2.52
C GLN A 168 6.15 2.76 -2.73
N GLN A 169 6.08 1.75 -1.85
CA GLN A 169 4.99 0.77 -1.82
C GLN A 169 3.96 1.08 -0.72
N SER A 170 2.89 0.29 -0.63
CA SER A 170 1.78 0.48 0.31
C SER A 170 2.19 0.69 1.77
N ASN A 171 3.06 -0.17 2.30
CA ASN A 171 3.54 -0.16 3.67
C ASN A 171 4.48 1.05 3.90
N GLN A 172 5.35 1.37 2.93
CA GLN A 172 6.21 2.56 3.03
C GLN A 172 5.35 3.82 3.13
N TRP A 173 4.37 3.99 2.24
CA TRP A 173 3.47 5.13 2.32
C TRP A 173 2.73 5.18 3.65
N ALA A 174 2.14 4.07 4.09
CA ALA A 174 1.35 4.06 5.32
C ALA A 174 2.18 4.41 6.57
N LEU A 175 3.40 3.87 6.69
CA LEU A 175 4.32 4.17 7.80
C LEU A 175 4.88 5.60 7.69
N GLU A 176 5.22 6.07 6.50
CA GLU A 176 5.66 7.45 6.30
C GLU A 176 4.54 8.45 6.61
N THR A 177 3.27 8.12 6.32
CA THR A 177 2.10 8.89 6.73
C THR A 177 1.91 8.93 8.24
N LEU A 178 2.21 7.85 8.96
CA LEU A 178 2.25 7.87 10.42
C LEU A 178 3.26 8.90 10.94
N ALA A 179 4.47 8.94 10.37
CA ALA A 179 5.47 9.95 10.74
C ALA A 179 4.97 11.38 10.50
N VAL A 180 4.31 11.64 9.36
CA VAL A 180 3.68 12.94 9.07
C VAL A 180 2.60 13.31 10.09
N ALA A 181 1.80 12.34 10.54
CA ALA A 181 0.74 12.57 11.51
C ALA A 181 1.30 12.88 12.90
N MET A 182 2.36 12.19 13.31
CA MET A 182 2.97 12.32 14.63
C MET A 182 3.86 13.57 14.75
N GLU A 183 4.58 13.94 13.70
CA GLU A 183 5.48 15.09 13.69
C GLU A 183 5.13 16.08 12.56
N PRO A 184 3.91 16.66 12.58
CA PRO A 184 3.40 17.48 11.49
C PRO A 184 4.08 18.84 11.39
N ALA A 185 5.03 19.19 12.27
CA ALA A 185 5.82 20.41 12.18
C ALA A 185 7.13 20.19 11.40
N THR A 186 7.73 19.00 11.54
CA THR A 186 9.11 18.72 11.10
C THR A 186 9.18 17.72 9.95
N VAL A 187 8.25 16.78 9.84
CA VAL A 187 8.23 15.80 8.75
C VAL A 187 7.52 16.38 7.52
N ARG A 188 8.31 16.67 6.49
CA ARG A 188 7.89 17.25 5.20
C ARG A 188 8.37 16.45 3.98
N SER A 189 9.32 15.54 4.16
CA SER A 189 9.83 14.67 3.10
C SER A 189 9.84 13.20 3.50
N ARG A 190 10.01 12.31 2.51
CA ARG A 190 10.15 10.87 2.74
C ARG A 190 11.40 10.55 3.56
N GLU A 191 12.49 11.28 3.33
CA GLU A 191 13.73 11.15 4.11
C GLU A 191 13.49 11.44 5.59
N GLN A 192 12.79 12.53 5.91
CA GLN A 192 12.48 12.89 7.28
C GLN A 192 11.54 11.88 7.93
N ALA A 193 10.54 11.39 7.19
CA ALA A 193 9.64 10.35 7.67
C ALA A 193 10.40 9.05 7.98
N GLN A 194 11.29 8.61 7.08
CA GLN A 194 12.10 7.42 7.28
C GLN A 194 13.10 7.59 8.44
N ALA A 195 13.73 8.75 8.56
CA ALA A 195 14.61 9.05 9.70
C ALA A 195 13.84 9.03 11.03
N TRP A 196 12.62 9.58 11.07
CA TRP A 196 11.76 9.51 12.24
C TRP A 196 11.38 8.06 12.58
N LEU A 197 11.01 7.25 11.58
CA LEU A 197 10.68 5.84 11.79
C LEU A 197 11.89 5.08 12.36
N GLN A 198 13.08 5.20 11.75
CA GLN A 198 14.31 4.56 12.24
C GLN A 198 14.66 4.95 13.68
N PHE A 199 14.38 6.21 14.06
CA PHE A 199 14.60 6.67 15.42
C PHE A 199 13.58 6.09 16.42
N LYS A 200 12.37 5.78 15.97
CA LYS A 200 11.27 5.27 16.80
C LYS A 200 11.17 3.74 16.85
N GLY A 201 11.71 3.01 15.87
CA GLY A 201 11.78 1.53 15.82
C GLY A 201 11.34 0.94 14.49
#